data_AF-A0AAQ1JXI9-F1
#
_entry.id   AF-A0AAQ1JXI9-F1
#
_cell.length_a   1.000
_cell.length_b   1.000
_cell.length_c   1.000
_cell.angle_alpha   90.00
_cell.angle_beta   90.00
_cell.angle_gamma   90.00
#
_symmetry.space_group_name_H-M   'P 1'
#
loop_
_entity.id
_entity.type
_entity.pdbx_description
1 polymer ?
#
loop_
_entity_poly.entity_id
_entity_poly.type
_entity_poly.pdbx_seq_one_letter_code
_entity_poly.pdbx_strand_id
1 'polypeptide(L)'
;MKKDRLVAFALIAAALALAGCTSVAQKNTDQCVDKMQASAEPALVSVSDKRPSADGRSITVSGMMEDRRSQSLVPAQVECQFQGKVLTGFRWLVPANFVSQH
;
A
#
# COMPACT_ATOMS: atom_id res chain seq x y z
N MET A 1 -60.48 -0.32 -16.58
CA MET A 1 -59.65 -0.89 -15.49
C MET A 1 -58.20 -0.52 -15.85
N LYS A 2 -57.52 0.55 -15.42
CA LYS A 2 -57.33 1.26 -14.13
C LYS A 2 -57.03 0.29 -12.99
N LYS A 3 -55.74 0.26 -12.62
CA LYS A 3 -55.00 -0.64 -11.70
C LYS A 3 -54.03 -1.54 -12.48
N ASP A 4 -52.71 -1.47 -12.39
CA ASP A 4 -51.84 -0.69 -11.54
C ASP A 4 -50.50 -0.57 -12.29
N ARG A 5 -50.19 0.63 -12.80
CA ARG A 5 -48.87 1.02 -13.33
C ARG A 5 -47.91 1.24 -12.14
N LEU A 6 -47.85 0.27 -11.24
CA LEU A 6 -47.13 0.34 -9.95
C LEU A 6 -46.15 -0.82 -9.76
N VAL A 7 -45.84 -1.59 -10.80
CA VAL A 7 -44.79 -2.61 -10.78
C VAL A 7 -43.61 -2.13 -11.62
N ALA A 8 -43.12 -0.92 -11.36
CA ALA A 8 -41.97 -0.38 -12.07
C ALA A 8 -41.16 0.62 -11.26
N PHE A 9 -41.25 0.64 -9.92
CA PHE A 9 -40.45 1.55 -9.09
C PHE A 9 -40.21 0.95 -7.71
N ALA A 10 -39.45 -0.15 -7.63
CA ALA A 10 -39.00 -0.68 -6.35
C ALA A 10 -37.65 -1.39 -6.47
N LEU A 11 -36.66 -0.76 -7.10
CA LEU A 11 -35.24 -1.16 -6.99
C LEU A 11 -34.36 0.09 -7.01
N ILE A 12 -34.56 0.99 -6.03
CA ILE A 12 -33.64 2.11 -5.80
C ILE A 12 -32.99 1.92 -4.43
N ALA A 13 -31.66 2.01 -4.46
CA ALA A 13 -30.74 2.31 -3.37
C ALA A 13 -30.50 1.24 -2.28
N ALA A 14 -29.61 0.31 -2.60
CA ALA A 14 -28.67 -0.23 -1.61
C ALA A 14 -27.23 -0.05 -2.12
N ALA A 15 -26.81 1.21 -2.27
CA ALA A 15 -25.44 1.54 -2.68
C ALA A 15 -24.85 2.66 -1.82
N LEU A 16 -25.01 2.57 -0.49
CA LEU A 16 -24.39 3.52 0.44
C LEU A 16 -24.00 2.80 1.74
N ALA A 17 -22.76 2.30 1.82
CA ALA A 17 -21.94 2.20 3.04
C ALA A 17 -20.54 1.53 2.84
N LEU A 18 -19.88 1.66 1.69
CA LEU A 18 -18.46 1.24 1.58
C LEU A 18 -17.47 2.31 2.05
N ALA A 19 -17.94 3.44 2.59
CA ALA A 19 -17.11 4.42 3.26
C ALA A 19 -16.73 3.92 4.67
N GLY A 20 -15.75 3.01 4.79
CA GLY A 20 -15.12 2.77 6.10
C GLY A 20 -14.36 1.47 6.31
N CYS A 21 -14.52 0.44 5.49
CA CYS A 21 -13.78 -0.81 5.68
C CYS A 21 -12.48 -0.81 4.86
N THR A 22 -11.54 0.09 5.15
CA THR A 22 -10.17 -0.13 4.67
C THR A 22 -9.67 -1.41 5.33
N SER A 23 -9.28 -2.40 4.51
CA SER A 23 -8.83 -3.69 5.03
C SER A 23 -7.53 -3.49 5.82
N VAL A 24 -7.27 -4.37 6.79
CA VAL A 24 -6.00 -4.39 7.53
C VAL A 24 -4.81 -4.45 6.55
N ALA A 25 -4.96 -5.23 5.47
CA ALA A 25 -3.95 -5.34 4.43
C ALA A 25 -3.66 -4.00 3.73
N GLN A 26 -4.70 -3.21 3.39
CA GLN A 26 -4.51 -1.90 2.79
C GLN A 26 -3.80 -0.94 3.75
N LYS A 27 -4.25 -0.88 5.01
CA LYS A 27 -3.62 -0.01 6.03
C LYS A 27 -2.14 -0.36 6.23
N ASN A 28 -1.82 -1.64 6.32
CA ASN A 28 -0.44 -2.09 6.47
C ASN A 28 0.39 -1.77 5.22
N THR A 29 -0.21 -1.88 4.03
CA THR A 29 0.46 -1.55 2.77
C THR A 29 0.82 -0.07 2.71
N ASP A 30 -0.12 0.80 3.06
CA ASP A 30 0.10 2.25 3.09
C ASP A 30 1.18 2.61 4.12
N GLN A 31 1.11 2.02 5.32
CA GLN A 31 2.14 2.22 6.35
C GLN A 31 3.54 1.77 5.88
N CYS A 32 3.63 0.71 5.09
CA CYS A 32 4.92 0.25 4.55
C CYS A 32 5.48 1.23 3.50
N VAL A 33 4.62 1.76 2.63
CA VAL A 33 4.99 2.79 1.64
C VAL A 33 5.49 4.05 2.32
N ASP A 34 4.75 4.55 3.30
CA ASP A 34 5.12 5.74 4.06
C ASP A 34 6.48 5.55 4.73
N LYS A 35 6.72 4.36 5.33
CA LYS A 35 7.99 4.03 5.95
C LYS A 35 9.14 3.93 4.94
N MET A 36 8.90 3.38 3.74
CA MET A 36 9.87 3.32 2.65
C MET A 36 10.30 4.72 2.21
N GLN A 37 9.34 5.62 1.99
CA GLN A 37 9.60 6.99 1.56
C GLN A 37 10.34 7.79 2.63
N ALA A 38 9.89 7.72 3.88
CA ALA A 38 10.54 8.42 5.00
C ALA A 38 11.97 7.89 5.27
N SER A 39 12.21 6.59 5.08
CA SER A 39 13.54 6.00 5.30
C SER A 39 14.49 6.23 4.12
N ALA A 40 14.00 6.75 3.00
CA ALA A 40 14.80 7.05 1.82
C ALA A 40 15.27 8.52 1.77
N GLU A 41 14.77 9.41 2.63
CA GLU A 41 15.11 10.83 2.60
C GLU A 41 16.65 11.03 2.70
N PRO A 42 17.25 11.89 1.84
CA PRO A 42 16.62 12.88 0.95
C PRO A 42 16.27 12.36 -0.46
N ALA A 43 16.42 11.07 -0.75
CA ALA A 43 16.09 10.49 -2.05
C ALA A 43 14.56 10.37 -2.22
N LEU A 44 14.09 10.51 -3.46
CA LEU A 44 12.67 10.37 -3.78
C LEU A 44 12.36 8.95 -4.21
N VAL A 45 11.32 8.34 -3.65
CA VAL A 45 10.90 6.98 -4.01
C VAL A 45 9.57 7.01 -4.74
N SER A 46 9.56 6.46 -5.95
CA SER A 46 8.36 6.19 -6.75
C SER A 46 7.99 4.72 -6.63
N VAL A 47 6.87 4.43 -5.94
CA VAL A 47 6.38 3.06 -5.75
C VAL A 47 5.68 2.57 -7.00
N SER A 48 6.11 1.41 -7.52
CA SER A 48 5.53 0.79 -8.71
C SER A 48 4.73 -0.48 -8.40
N ASP A 49 5.02 -1.14 -7.28
CA ASP A 49 4.42 -2.43 -6.95
C ASP A 49 4.32 -2.67 -5.44
N LYS A 50 3.25 -3.35 -5.03
CA LYS A 50 2.91 -3.62 -3.63
C LYS A 50 2.40 -5.05 -3.54
N ARG A 51 3.14 -5.93 -2.86
CA ARG A 51 2.79 -7.35 -2.73
C ARG A 51 2.71 -7.76 -1.27
N PRO A 52 1.50 -7.98 -0.73
CA PRO A 52 1.33 -8.71 0.52
C PRO A 52 1.79 -10.16 0.35
N SER A 53 2.37 -10.73 1.42
CA SER A 53 2.65 -12.15 1.50
C SER A 53 1.36 -12.98 1.58
N ALA A 54 1.43 -14.26 1.22
CA ALA A 54 0.29 -15.16 1.28
C ALA A 54 -0.28 -15.33 2.70
N ASP A 55 0.56 -15.22 3.73
CA ASP A 55 0.16 -15.25 5.14
C ASP A 55 -0.29 -13.89 5.69
N GLY A 56 -0.20 -12.81 4.89
CA GLY A 56 -0.58 -11.45 5.27
C GLY A 56 0.31 -10.80 6.34
N ARG A 57 1.43 -11.44 6.70
CA ARG A 57 2.33 -10.97 7.76
C ARG A 57 3.44 -10.08 7.24
N SER A 58 3.75 -10.11 5.96
CA SER A 58 4.70 -9.18 5.36
C SER A 58 4.15 -8.53 4.10
N ILE A 59 4.73 -7.40 3.75
CA ILE A 59 4.41 -6.64 2.56
C ILE A 59 5.73 -6.23 1.93
N THR A 60 5.91 -6.62 0.67
CA THR A 60 7.02 -6.16 -0.15
C THR A 60 6.56 -4.99 -1.00
N VAL A 61 7.23 -3.86 -0.85
CA VAL A 61 6.98 -2.66 -1.67
C VAL A 61 8.20 -2.45 -2.57
N SER A 62 7.96 -2.30 -3.87
CA SER A 62 8.99 -2.11 -4.88
C SER A 62 8.76 -0.81 -5.65
N GLY A 63 9.83 -0.24 -6.16
CA GLY A 63 9.81 1.05 -6.82
C GLY A 63 11.17 1.44 -7.40
N MET A 64 11.27 2.71 -7.74
CA MET A 64 12.52 3.37 -8.12
C MET A 64 12.85 4.44 -7.10
N MET A 65 14.12 4.56 -6.75
CA MET A 65 14.65 5.63 -5.91
C MET A 65 15.51 6.55 -6.77
N GLU A 66 15.24 7.85 -6.70
CA GLU A 66 16.02 8.90 -7.32
C GLU A 66 16.94 9.53 -6.29
N ASP A 67 18.25 9.30 -6.42
CA ASP A 67 19.25 10.03 -5.66
C ASP A 67 19.48 11.40 -6.30
N ARG A 68 18.93 12.45 -5.69
CA ARG A 68 19.09 13.83 -6.17
C ARG A 68 20.53 14.32 -6.23
N ARG A 69 21.47 13.72 -5.49
CA ARG A 69 22.89 14.11 -5.52
C ARG A 69 23.58 13.62 -6.78
N SER A 70 23.25 12.41 -7.22
CA SER A 70 23.86 11.76 -8.39
C SER A 70 22.97 11.77 -9.63
N GLN A 71 21.72 12.24 -9.51
CA GLN A 71 20.66 12.12 -10.53
C GLN A 71 20.46 10.68 -11.03
N SER A 72 20.79 9.70 -10.17
CA SER A 72 20.68 8.28 -10.53
C SER A 72 19.34 7.73 -10.10
N LEU A 73 18.72 6.94 -10.98
CA LEU A 73 17.51 6.17 -10.72
C LEU A 73 17.91 4.72 -10.48
N VAL A 74 17.70 4.26 -9.25
CA VAL A 74 18.07 2.89 -8.84
C VAL A 74 16.84 2.12 -8.39
N PRO A 75 16.80 0.80 -8.62
CA PRO A 75 15.74 -0.04 -8.07
C PRO A 75 15.71 0.04 -6.53
N ALA A 76 14.51 0.13 -5.99
CA ALA A 76 14.27 0.22 -4.56
C ALA A 76 13.20 -0.80 -4.15
N GLN A 77 13.47 -1.53 -3.07
CA GLN A 77 12.55 -2.52 -2.57
C GLN A 77 12.73 -2.66 -1.07
N VAL A 78 11.62 -2.75 -0.36
CA VAL A 78 11.59 -3.01 1.09
C VAL A 78 10.67 -4.17 1.39
N GLU A 79 10.92 -4.82 2.51
CA GLU A 79 9.98 -5.71 3.16
C GLU A 79 9.60 -5.12 4.53
N CYS A 80 8.30 -5.00 4.76
CA CYS A 80 7.72 -4.65 6.05
C CYS A 80 7.06 -5.90 6.65
N GLN A 81 7.22 -6.09 7.96
CA GLN A 81 6.59 -7.19 8.71
C GLN A 81 5.59 -6.62 9.70
N PHE A 82 4.45 -7.28 9.83
CA PHE A 82 3.33 -6.86 10.64
C PHE A 82 2.85 -7.96 11.58
N GLN A 83 2.43 -7.54 12.78
CA GLN A 83 1.59 -8.32 13.67
C GLN A 83 0.25 -7.61 13.82
N GLY A 84 -0.77 -8.09 13.10
CA GLY A 84 -2.05 -7.40 12.97
C GLY A 84 -1.89 -6.05 12.27
N LYS A 85 -2.07 -4.95 13.00
CA LYS A 85 -1.93 -3.56 12.51
C LYS A 85 -0.62 -2.89 12.95
N VAL A 86 0.28 -3.65 13.57
CA VAL A 86 1.52 -3.13 14.15
C VAL A 86 2.68 -3.52 13.25
N LEU A 87 3.43 -2.53 12.76
CA LEU A 87 4.69 -2.74 12.05
C LEU A 87 5.74 -3.20 13.05
N THR A 88 6.26 -4.41 12.89
CA THR A 88 7.25 -5.03 13.77
C THR A 88 8.63 -5.15 13.14
N GLY A 89 8.72 -5.01 11.82
CA GLY A 89 9.99 -5.09 11.10
C GLY A 89 9.94 -4.27 9.81
N PHE A 90 11.07 -3.69 9.46
CA PHE A 90 11.28 -2.97 8.21
C PHE A 90 12.71 -3.24 7.76
N ARG A 91 12.89 -3.67 6.52
CA ARG A 91 14.21 -3.84 5.93
C ARG A 91 14.21 -3.48 4.46
N TRP A 92 15.32 -2.91 4.01
CA TRP A 92 15.60 -2.76 2.60
C TRP A 92 16.09 -4.07 2.01
N LEU A 93 15.59 -4.40 0.83
CA LEU A 93 16.06 -5.51 0.01
C LEU A 93 16.97 -5.01 -1.12
N VAL A 94 16.67 -3.82 -1.67
CA VAL A 94 17.53 -3.06 -2.58
C VAL A 94 17.24 -1.54 -2.45
N PRO A 95 18.17 -0.64 -2.81
CA PRO A 95 19.54 -0.91 -3.28
C PRO A 95 20.48 -1.30 -2.13
N ALA A 96 21.57 -2.02 -2.43
CA ALA A 96 22.48 -2.64 -1.45
C ALA A 96 22.96 -1.67 -0.35
N ASN A 97 23.12 -0.39 -0.70
CA ASN A 97 23.52 0.70 0.18
C ASN A 97 22.60 0.87 1.40
N PHE A 98 21.35 0.43 1.28
CA PHE A 98 20.32 0.51 2.32
C PHE A 98 20.04 -0.85 2.97
N VAL A 99 20.54 -1.96 2.40
CA VAL A 99 20.22 -3.35 2.81
C VAL A 99 20.68 -3.68 4.23
N SER A 100 21.53 -2.85 4.85
CA SER A 100 21.73 -2.83 6.30
C SER A 100 22.39 -1.51 6.70
N GLN A 101 21.63 -0.61 7.32
CA GLN A 101 22.16 0.39 8.23
C GLN A 101 21.35 0.31 9.53
N HIS A 102 21.93 -0.41 10.51
CA HIS A 102 21.44 -0.77 11.85
C HIS A 102 20.71 -2.11 11.98
#